data_AF-A0A0T1U679-F1
#
_entry.id   AF-A0A0T1U679-F1
#
_cell.length_a   1.000
_cell.length_b   1.000
_cell.length_c   1.000
_cell.angle_alpha   90.00
_cell.angle_beta   90.00
_cell.angle_gamma   90.00
#
_symmetry.space_group_name_H-M   'P 1'
#
loop_
_entity.id
_entity.type
_entity.pdbx_description
1 polymer ?
#
loop_
_entity_poly.entity_id
_entity_poly.type
_entity_poly.pdbx_seq_one_letter_code
_entity_poly.pdbx_strand_id
1 'polypeptide(L)' 'MFDNIAGLRPEEAARWATLVEESRPILEHDGMEAVQAFLAEHGTSTVQAIAITRALLGQAETPLQVAIEIVTTSTVRQ' A
#
# COMPACT_ATOMS: atom_id res chain seq x y z
N MET A 1 10.44 3.70 -7.11
CA MET A 1 9.09 4.07 -6.60
C MET A 1 9.14 4.52 -5.14
N PHE A 2 9.80 3.76 -4.27
CA PHE A 2 9.94 4.05 -2.84
C PHE A 2 11.33 4.56 -2.42
N ASP A 3 12.21 4.81 -3.39
CA ASP A 3 13.63 5.18 -3.19
C ASP A 3 13.81 6.53 -2.46
N ASN A 4 12.75 7.33 -2.40
CA ASN A 4 12.72 8.63 -1.73
C ASN A 4 12.33 8.54 -0.24
N ILE A 5 12.03 7.34 0.28
CA ILE A 5 11.66 7.16 1.69
C ILE A 5 12.94 7.07 2.53
N ALA A 6 13.17 8.08 3.36
CA ALA A 6 14.34 8.14 4.22
C ALA A 6 14.40 6.93 5.18
N GLY A 7 15.52 6.22 5.18
CA GLY A 7 15.76 5.06 6.04
C GLY A 7 15.20 3.74 5.50
N LEU A 8 14.54 3.72 4.33
CA LEU A 8 14.11 2.48 3.69
C LEU A 8 15.28 1.85 2.93
N ARG A 9 15.59 0.58 3.22
CA ARG A 9 16.64 -0.13 2.49
C ARG A 9 16.19 -0.45 1.06
N PRO A 10 17.10 -0.50 0.07
CA PRO A 10 16.75 -0.80 -1.31
C PRO A 10 15.97 -2.12 -1.48
N GLU A 11 16.31 -3.16 -0.71
CA GLU A 11 15.61 -4.45 -0.75
C GLU A 11 14.17 -4.34 -0.25
N GLU A 12 13.92 -3.49 0.74
CA GLU A 12 12.58 -3.24 1.26
C GLU A 12 11.77 -2.40 0.29
N ALA A 13 12.40 -1.39 -0.34
CA ALA A 13 11.79 -0.61 -1.41
C ALA A 13 11.38 -1.49 -2.61
N ALA A 14 12.25 -2.43 -3.00
CA ALA A 14 11.96 -3.41 -4.04
C ALA A 14 10.78 -4.31 -3.66
N ARG A 15 10.75 -4.81 -2.42
CA ARG A 15 9.64 -5.62 -1.91
C ARG A 15 8.31 -4.86 -1.93
N TRP A 16 8.30 -3.60 -1.52
CA TRP A 16 7.09 -2.78 -1.57
C TRP A 16 6.64 -2.54 -3.01
N ALA A 17 7.58 -2.34 -3.94
CA ALA A 17 7.25 -2.21 -5.35
C ALA A 17 6.62 -3.50 -5.90
N THR A 18 7.12 -4.68 -5.52
CA THR A 18 6.50 -5.96 -5.88
C THR A 18 5.06 -6.04 -5.36
N LEU A 19 4.83 -5.68 -4.09
CA LEU A 19 3.48 -5.70 -3.51
C LEU A 19 2.53 -4.73 -4.23
N VAL A 20 3.00 -3.58 -4.70
CA VAL A 20 2.20 -2.67 -5.54
C VAL A 20 1.80 -3.34 -6.83
N GLU A 21 2.75 -3.97 -7.55
CA GLU A 21 2.45 -4.64 -8.82
C GLU A 21 1.47 -5.81 -8.64
N GLU A 22 1.61 -6.60 -7.57
CA GLU A 22 0.68 -7.68 -7.24
C GLU A 22 -0.70 -7.16 -6.80
N SER A 23 -0.76 -6.00 -6.17
CA SER A 23 -2.02 -5.40 -5.69
C SER A 23 -2.82 -4.69 -6.79
N ARG A 24 -2.19 -4.29 -7.90
CA ARG A 24 -2.87 -3.63 -9.04
C ARG A 24 -4.05 -4.44 -9.60
N PRO A 25 -3.87 -5.72 -10.00
CA PRO A 25 -4.99 -6.50 -10.51
C PRO A 25 -6.06 -6.75 -9.44
N ILE A 26 -5.68 -6.88 -8.16
CA ILE A 26 -6.63 -7.02 -7.05
C ILE A 26 -7.48 -5.75 -6.91
N LEU A 27 -6.85 -4.57 -7.01
CA LEU A 27 -7.56 -3.30 -6.96
C LEU A 27 -8.56 -3.15 -8.12
N GLU A 28 -8.17 -3.56 -9.32
CA GLU A 28 -9.02 -3.49 -10.51
C GLU A 28 -10.21 -4.45 -10.46
N HIS A 29 -10.03 -5.64 -9.90
CA HIS A 29 -11.07 -6.68 -9.87
C HIS A 29 -11.95 -6.65 -8.62
N ASP A 30 -11.32 -6.54 -7.44
CA ASP A 30 -11.96 -6.78 -6.14
C ASP A 30 -12.02 -5.50 -5.26
N GLY A 31 -11.29 -4.46 -5.66
CA GLY A 31 -11.30 -3.16 -4.99
C GLY A 31 -10.36 -3.05 -3.80
N MET A 32 -10.47 -1.92 -3.08
CA MET A 32 -9.47 -1.53 -2.09
C MET A 32 -9.47 -2.39 -0.82
N GLU A 33 -10.62 -2.91 -0.38
CA GLU A 33 -10.66 -3.80 0.80
C GLU A 33 -9.93 -5.12 0.55
N ALA A 34 -10.05 -5.69 -0.65
CA ALA A 34 -9.32 -6.89 -1.02
C ALA A 34 -7.81 -6.64 -1.03
N VAL A 35 -7.36 -5.45 -1.47
CA VAL A 35 -5.97 -5.03 -1.36
C VAL A 35 -5.52 -4.96 0.11
N GLN A 36 -6.34 -4.42 1.02
CA GLN A 36 -5.98 -4.36 2.43
C GLN A 36 -5.86 -5.74 3.06
N ALA A 37 -6.77 -6.66 2.72
CA ALA A 37 -6.71 -8.05 3.15
C ALA A 37 -5.44 -8.76 2.64
N PHE A 38 -5.16 -8.68 1.33
CA PHE A 38 -3.95 -9.23 0.71
C PHE A 38 -2.68 -8.74 1.41
N LEU A 39 -2.60 -7.43 1.66
CA LEU A 39 -1.45 -6.83 2.32
C LEU A 39 -1.34 -7.29 3.79
N ALA A 40 -2.45 -7.43 4.51
CA ALA A 40 -2.46 -7.95 5.88
C ALA A 40 -2.00 -9.40 5.95
N GLU A 41 -2.43 -10.25 5.01
CA GLU A 41 -1.98 -11.65 4.88
C GLU A 41 -0.48 -11.75 4.59
N HIS A 42 0.07 -10.80 3.83
CA HIS A 42 1.52 -10.69 3.58
C HIS A 42 2.30 -10.07 4.74
N GLY A 43 1.65 -9.84 5.90
CA GLY A 43 2.30 -9.37 7.12
C GLY A 43 2.76 -7.91 7.04
N THR A 44 2.20 -7.10 6.14
CA THR A 44 2.57 -5.68 6.06
C THR A 44 2.03 -4.90 7.26
N SER A 45 2.88 -4.04 7.81
CA SER A 45 2.47 -3.10 8.85
C SER A 45 1.56 -2.00 8.29
N THR A 46 0.84 -1.29 9.16
CA THR A 46 -0.03 -0.19 8.76
C THR A 46 0.70 0.89 7.96
N VAL A 47 1.94 1.22 8.34
CA VAL A 47 2.75 2.22 7.61
C VAL A 47 3.11 1.74 6.20
N GLN A 48 3.44 0.45 6.05
CA GLN A 48 3.71 -0.15 4.75
C GLN A 48 2.45 -0.17 3.88
N ALA A 49 1.32 -0.55 4.46
CA ALA A 49 0.03 -0.53 3.79
C ALA A 49 -0.33 0.87 3.28
N ILE A 50 -0.13 1.92 4.10
CA ILE A 50 -0.35 3.32 3.69
C ILE A 50 0.54 3.69 2.48
N ALA A 51 1.82 3.34 2.52
CA ALA A 51 2.74 3.64 1.43
C ALA A 51 2.33 2.93 0.14
N ILE A 52 1.96 1.65 0.21
CA ILE A 52 1.52 0.85 -0.94
C ILE A 52 0.17 1.34 -1.48
N THR A 53 -0.80 1.63 -0.62
CA THR A 53 -2.09 2.21 -1.02
C THR A 53 -1.93 3.55 -1.70
N ARG A 54 -1.07 4.43 -1.18
CA ARG A 54 -0.77 5.71 -1.83
C ARG A 54 -0.11 5.53 -3.19
N ALA A 55 0.76 4.53 -3.32
CA ALA A 55 1.40 4.16 -4.57
C ALA A 55 0.40 3.67 -5.62
N LEU A 56 -0.57 2.85 -5.22
CA LEU A 56 -1.65 2.34 -6.08
C LEU A 56 -2.57 3.46 -6.60
N LEU A 57 -2.85 4.46 -5.77
CA LEU A 57 -3.71 5.59 -6.11
C LEU A 57 -3.01 6.70 -6.91
N GLY A 58 -1.72 6.55 -7.21
CA GLY A 58 -0.90 7.59 -7.83
C GLY A 58 -0.19 8.44 -6.78
N GLN A 59 1.06 8.08 -6.47
CA GLN A 59 1.84 8.61 -5.36
C GLN A 59 1.98 10.15 -5.33
N ALA A 60 2.09 10.78 -6.51
CA ALA A 60 2.25 12.22 -6.66
C ALA A 60 0.93 12.99 -6.54
N GLU A 61 -0.18 12.37 -6.96
CA GLU A 61 -1.50 13.00 -7.04
C GLU A 61 -2.32 12.76 -5.77
N THR A 62 -2.02 11.68 -5.05
CA THR A 62 -2.74 11.29 -3.84
C THR A 62 -2.09 11.89 -2.59
N PRO A 63 -2.80 12.75 -1.83
CA PRO A 63 -2.36 13.21 -0.52
C PRO A 63 -2.15 12.04 0.44
N LEU A 64 -1.12 12.13 1.29
CA LEU A 64 -0.84 11.08 2.29
C LEU A 64 -2.04 10.81 3.20
N GLN A 65 -2.78 11.86 3.57
CA GLN A 65 -3.96 11.75 4.42
C GLN A 65 -5.05 10.84 3.83
N VAL A 66 -5.26 10.89 2.51
CA VAL A 66 -6.24 10.03 1.83
C VAL A 66 -5.85 8.56 1.97
N ALA A 67 -4.57 8.24 1.80
CA ALA A 67 -4.09 6.87 1.98
C ALA A 67 -4.19 6.41 3.45
N ILE A 68 -3.95 7.30 4.42
CA ILE A 68 -4.15 7.02 5.85
C ILE A 68 -5.61 6.68 6.11
N GLU A 69 -6.54 7.52 5.65
CA GLU A 69 -7.98 7.32 5.86
C GLU A 69 -8.41 5.96 5.34
N ILE A 70 -8.11 5.63 4.08
CA ILE A 70 -8.45 4.35 3.47
C ILE A 70 -7.96 3.16 4.32
N VAL A 71 -6.70 3.18 4.77
CA VAL A 71 -6.11 2.09 5.55
C VAL A 71 -6.72 2.01 6.95
N THR A 72 -6.97 3.15 7.60
CA THR A 72 -7.51 3.20 8.98
C THR A 72 -9.02 2.91 9.05
N THR A 73 -9.76 3.11 7.96
CA THR A 73 -11.18 2.75 7.86
C THR A 73 -11.41 1.33 7.37
N SER A 74 -10.35 0.61 6.96
CA SER A 74 -10.48 -0.76 6.47
C SER A 74 -10.84 -1.71 7.61
N THR A 75 -11.92 -2.47 7.40
CA THR A 75 -12.45 -3.41 8.40
C THR A 75 -11.50 -4.56 8.69
N VAL A 76 -10.59 -4.87 7.77
CA VAL A 76 -9.60 -5.94 7.91
C VAL A 76 -8.41 -5.50 8.79
N ARG A 77 -8.27 -4.20 9.06
CA ARG A 77 -7.14 -3.61 9.81
C ARG A 77 -7.54 -2.92 11.12
N GLN A 78 -8.82 -2.96 11.48
CA GLN A 78 -9.33 -2.58 12.81
C GLN A 78 -9.10 -3.70 13.83
#